data_AF-A0A9D4MQS3-F1
#
_entry.id   AF-A0A9D4MQS3-F1
#
_cell.length_a   1.000
_cell.length_b   1.000
_cell.length_c   1.000
_cell.angle_alpha   90.00
_cell.angle_beta   90.00
_cell.angle_gamma   90.00
#
_symmetry.space_group_name_H-M   'P 1'
#
loop_
_entity.id
_entity.type
_entity.pdbx_description
1 polymer ?
#
loop_
_entity_poly.entity_id
_entity_poly.type
_entity_poly.pdbx_seq_one_letter_code
_entity_poly.pdbx_strand_id
1 'polypeptide(L)'
;MARVWIDPPFLDLFEDYVRDKKFTTGDLTKRRAIRERNKCQPYQYFVDVVKAFSEVYFPVDVKRFGHIYNKAVDKCLDVSKENNVLSLILYKCHPQVASNQYFTHTSNGQIRSVDSTAVSVVKRGNVTIVDVTLRPANWGEKKTLWDYRPEGTIVSHLNQQCLTATRTNKATIAPCSGADTQCWAWGRT
;
A
#
# COMPACT_ATOMS: atom_id res chain seq x y z
N MET A 1 4.97 -1.02 -22.08
CA MET A 1 5.56 -2.19 -21.39
C MET A 1 4.48 -2.93 -20.61
N ALA A 2 3.87 -2.33 -19.58
CA ALA A 2 2.80 -2.95 -18.77
C ALA A 2 1.67 -3.59 -19.61
N ARG A 3 0.99 -2.81 -20.46
CA ARG A 3 -0.14 -3.26 -21.33
C ARG A 3 0.17 -4.38 -22.34
N VAL A 4 1.43 -4.79 -22.47
CA VAL A 4 1.85 -5.89 -23.36
C VAL A 4 2.21 -7.13 -22.55
N TRP A 5 2.84 -6.97 -21.39
CA TRP A 5 3.48 -8.05 -20.65
C TRP A 5 2.84 -8.36 -19.30
N ILE A 6 2.09 -7.42 -18.73
CA ILE A 6 1.33 -7.60 -17.49
C ILE A 6 -0.12 -7.91 -17.89
N ASP A 7 -0.61 -9.03 -17.39
CA ASP A 7 -1.99 -9.47 -17.64
C ASP A 7 -2.91 -9.07 -16.47
N PRO A 8 -4.23 -8.93 -16.70
CA PRO A 8 -5.20 -8.87 -15.61
C PRO A 8 -5.09 -10.10 -14.67
N PRO A 9 -5.35 -9.94 -13.36
CA PRO A 9 -5.79 -8.71 -12.68
C PRO A 9 -4.64 -7.75 -12.30
N PHE A 10 -3.37 -8.15 -12.51
CA PHE A 10 -2.20 -7.36 -12.10
C PHE A 10 -2.08 -6.04 -12.88
N LEU A 11 -2.52 -6.04 -14.15
CA LEU A 11 -2.54 -4.84 -14.97
C LEU A 11 -3.47 -3.78 -14.38
N ASP A 12 -4.65 -4.17 -13.91
CA ASP A 12 -5.64 -3.24 -13.35
C ASP A 12 -5.10 -2.55 -12.10
N LEU A 13 -4.42 -3.33 -11.24
CA LEU A 13 -3.77 -2.80 -10.04
C LEU A 13 -2.62 -1.83 -10.40
N PHE A 14 -1.80 -2.18 -11.40
CA PHE A 14 -0.73 -1.31 -11.88
C PHE A 14 -1.29 0.00 -12.46
N GLU A 15 -2.34 -0.07 -13.27
CA GLU A 15 -2.97 1.11 -13.87
C GLU A 15 -3.64 2.00 -12.82
N ASP A 16 -4.25 1.41 -11.78
CA ASP A 16 -4.77 2.14 -10.62
C ASP A 16 -3.65 2.87 -9.88
N TYR A 17 -2.50 2.22 -9.70
CA TYR A 17 -1.34 2.80 -9.03
C TYR A 17 -0.73 4.00 -9.77
N VAL A 18 -0.62 3.94 -11.10
CA VAL A 18 0.03 4.98 -11.91
C VAL A 18 -0.95 5.97 -12.54
N ARG A 19 -2.21 5.97 -12.08
CA ARG A 19 -3.30 6.77 -12.63
C ARG A 19 -2.97 8.27 -12.69
N ASP A 20 -2.25 8.77 -11.70
CA ASP A 20 -1.82 10.17 -11.60
C ASP A 20 -0.80 10.59 -12.68
N LYS A 21 -0.09 9.63 -13.29
CA LYS A 21 0.98 9.89 -14.27
C LYS A 21 0.47 10.12 -15.70
N LYS A 22 -0.82 9.89 -15.98
CA LYS A 22 -1.47 10.14 -17.28
C LYS A 22 -0.66 9.65 -18.51
N PHE A 23 -0.16 8.42 -18.45
CA PHE A 23 0.62 7.87 -19.56
C PHE A 23 -0.22 7.71 -20.84
N THR A 24 0.28 8.24 -21.95
CA THR A 24 -0.28 7.95 -23.29
C THR A 24 0.33 6.66 -23.83
N THR A 25 -0.52 5.77 -24.35
CA THR A 25 -0.07 4.55 -25.02
C THR A 25 -0.12 4.76 -26.52
N GLY A 26 1.01 4.53 -27.21
CA GLY A 26 1.05 4.46 -28.67
C GLY A 26 0.55 3.11 -29.21
N ASP A 27 0.76 2.86 -30.50
CA ASP A 27 0.41 1.57 -31.10
C ASP A 27 1.23 0.41 -30.48
N LEU A 28 0.52 -0.59 -29.95
CA LEU A 28 1.10 -1.76 -29.31
C LEU A 28 1.09 -3.01 -30.20
N THR A 29 0.57 -2.94 -31.43
CA THR A 29 0.36 -4.10 -32.33
C THR A 29 1.63 -4.91 -32.52
N LYS A 30 2.73 -4.23 -32.90
CA LYS A 30 4.04 -4.88 -33.10
C LYS A 30 4.58 -5.55 -31.83
N ARG A 31 4.31 -4.96 -30.65
CA ARG A 31 4.77 -5.51 -29.36
C ARG A 31 3.96 -6.74 -28.95
N ARG A 32 2.64 -6.73 -29.18
CA ARG A 32 1.77 -7.91 -28.96
C ARG A 32 2.14 -9.07 -29.88
N ALA A 33 2.36 -8.79 -31.17
CA ALA A 33 2.80 -9.81 -32.13
C ALA A 33 4.13 -10.49 -31.74
N ILE A 34 5.07 -9.74 -31.11
CA ILE A 34 6.30 -10.32 -30.58
C ILE A 34 6.02 -11.31 -29.44
N ARG A 35 5.11 -10.96 -28.52
CA ARG A 35 4.73 -11.83 -27.40
C ARG A 35 4.09 -13.14 -27.88
N GLU A 36 3.19 -13.04 -28.85
CA GLU A 36 2.50 -14.18 -29.46
C GLU A 36 3.45 -15.08 -30.23
N ARG A 37 4.25 -14.51 -31.16
CA ARG A 37 5.20 -15.26 -31.98
C ARG A 37 6.21 -16.06 -31.15
N ASN A 38 6.66 -15.50 -30.04
CA ASN A 38 7.63 -16.15 -29.15
C ASN A 38 6.99 -17.09 -28.12
N LYS A 39 5.66 -17.28 -28.16
CA LYS A 39 4.92 -18.14 -27.22
C LYS A 39 5.27 -17.81 -25.76
N CYS A 40 5.35 -16.53 -25.44
CA CYS A 40 5.74 -16.09 -24.09
C CYS A 40 4.69 -16.53 -23.06
N GLN A 41 5.17 -16.92 -21.87
CA GLN A 41 4.31 -17.32 -20.76
C GLN A 41 3.40 -16.17 -20.29
N PRO A 42 2.24 -16.47 -19.70
CA PRO A 42 1.38 -15.46 -19.08
C PRO A 42 2.06 -14.81 -17.88
N TYR A 43 1.64 -13.60 -17.50
CA TYR A 43 2.21 -12.87 -16.38
C TYR A 43 2.06 -13.62 -15.04
N GLN A 44 1.02 -14.46 -14.89
CA GLN A 44 0.88 -15.34 -13.72
C GLN A 44 2.10 -16.25 -13.53
N TYR A 45 2.67 -16.79 -14.62
CA TYR A 45 3.89 -17.59 -14.54
C TYR A 45 5.08 -16.80 -13.97
N PHE A 46 5.21 -15.53 -14.33
CA PHE A 46 6.21 -14.64 -13.75
C PHE A 46 5.99 -14.47 -12.24
N VAL A 47 4.74 -14.29 -11.82
CA VAL A 47 4.36 -14.13 -10.40
C VAL A 47 4.62 -15.42 -9.60
N ASP A 48 4.38 -16.58 -10.18
CA ASP A 48 4.52 -17.86 -9.49
C ASP A 48 5.99 -18.32 -9.42
N VAL A 49 6.76 -18.08 -10.49
CA VAL A 49 8.10 -18.65 -10.63
C VAL A 49 9.20 -17.62 -10.37
N VAL A 50 9.10 -16.43 -10.98
CA VAL A 50 10.19 -15.44 -10.97
C VAL A 50 10.18 -14.62 -9.69
N LYS A 51 9.00 -14.31 -9.13
CA LYS A 51 8.86 -13.62 -7.84
C LYS A 51 9.63 -14.32 -6.71
N ALA A 52 9.65 -15.66 -6.71
CA ALA A 52 10.32 -16.43 -5.66
C ALA A 52 11.81 -16.09 -5.53
N PHE A 53 12.42 -15.54 -6.58
CA PHE A 53 13.83 -15.12 -6.63
C PHE A 53 14.02 -13.60 -6.53
N SER A 54 12.96 -12.85 -6.19
CA SER A 54 13.00 -11.39 -6.10
C SER A 54 12.71 -10.89 -4.70
N GLU A 55 13.54 -9.98 -4.21
CA GLU A 55 13.32 -9.24 -2.96
C GLU A 55 12.31 -8.08 -3.13
N VAL A 56 11.87 -7.82 -4.37
CA VAL A 56 10.93 -6.74 -4.67
C VAL A 56 9.53 -7.16 -4.27
N TYR A 57 8.80 -6.23 -3.63
CA TYR A 57 7.39 -6.46 -3.38
C TYR A 57 6.60 -6.49 -4.67
N PHE A 58 5.92 -7.61 -4.90
CA PHE A 58 4.86 -7.71 -5.89
C PHE A 58 3.52 -7.76 -5.16
N PRO A 59 2.61 -6.81 -5.42
CA PRO A 59 1.30 -6.81 -4.81
C PRO A 59 0.43 -7.90 -5.41
N VAL A 60 0.59 -9.10 -4.85
CA VAL A 60 -0.29 -10.25 -5.04
C VAL A 60 -1.29 -10.29 -3.88
N ASP A 61 -2.47 -10.83 -4.12
CA ASP A 61 -3.49 -11.06 -3.07
C ASP A 61 -3.97 -9.79 -2.36
N VAL A 62 -4.08 -8.69 -3.09
CA VAL A 62 -4.61 -7.41 -2.59
C VAL A 62 -6.11 -7.55 -2.34
N LYS A 63 -6.53 -7.35 -1.08
CA LYS A 63 -7.94 -7.38 -0.68
C LYS A 63 -8.66 -6.05 -0.94
N ARG A 64 -7.93 -4.95 -0.84
CA ARG A 64 -8.41 -3.57 -1.02
C ARG A 64 -7.23 -2.64 -1.23
N PHE A 65 -7.49 -1.49 -1.83
CA PHE A 65 -6.47 -0.49 -2.11
C PHE A 65 -7.08 0.89 -2.32
N GLY A 66 -6.24 1.92 -2.32
CA GLY A 66 -6.61 3.31 -2.52
C GLY A 66 -6.15 4.18 -1.34
N HIS A 67 -6.88 5.26 -1.08
CA HIS A 67 -6.66 6.11 0.08
C HIS A 67 -7.11 5.43 1.36
N ILE A 68 -6.45 5.76 2.47
CA ILE A 68 -6.90 5.44 3.82
C ILE A 68 -7.27 6.76 4.49
N TYR A 69 -8.56 7.07 4.52
CA TYR A 69 -9.13 8.34 4.98
C TYR A 69 -9.61 8.26 6.43
N ASN A 70 -9.35 9.30 7.22
CA ASN A 70 -9.95 9.50 8.53
C ASN A 70 -10.84 10.75 8.53
N LYS A 71 -12.13 10.55 8.81
CA LYS A 71 -13.14 11.62 8.82
C LYS A 71 -12.94 12.61 9.97
N ALA A 72 -12.46 12.16 11.14
CA ALA A 72 -12.35 13.01 12.32
C ALA A 72 -11.31 14.13 12.17
N VAL A 73 -10.28 13.90 11.35
CA VAL A 73 -9.23 14.89 11.05
C VAL A 73 -9.26 15.41 9.61
N ASP A 74 -10.20 14.91 8.80
CA ASP A 74 -10.33 15.17 7.36
C ASP A 74 -9.03 14.99 6.57
N LYS A 75 -8.32 13.88 6.82
CA LYS A 75 -7.00 13.60 6.24
C LYS A 75 -6.84 12.14 5.85
N CYS A 76 -5.92 11.92 4.91
CA CYS A 76 -5.50 10.61 4.46
C CYS A 76 -4.13 10.26 5.05
N LEU A 77 -3.86 8.97 5.20
CA LEU A 77 -2.48 8.50 5.34
C LEU A 77 -1.66 8.91 4.11
N ASP A 78 -0.43 9.33 4.34
CA ASP A 78 0.49 9.79 3.31
C ASP A 78 1.92 9.41 3.70
N VAL A 79 2.70 8.95 2.73
CA VAL A 79 4.14 8.70 2.90
C VAL A 79 4.93 9.92 2.46
N SER A 80 5.44 10.67 3.44
CA SER A 80 6.34 11.79 3.20
C SER A 80 7.79 11.32 3.08
N LYS A 81 8.58 12.01 2.25
CA LYS A 81 10.03 11.83 2.11
C LYS A 81 10.74 13.15 2.40
N GLU A 82 11.37 13.25 3.57
CA GLU A 82 12.18 14.40 3.97
C GLU A 82 13.62 13.95 4.21
N ASN A 83 14.60 14.62 3.60
CA ASN A 83 16.04 14.29 3.75
C ASN A 83 16.36 12.80 3.53
N ASN A 84 15.72 12.16 2.53
CA ASN A 84 15.79 10.72 2.24
C ASN A 84 15.25 9.78 3.33
N VAL A 85 14.57 10.32 4.35
CA VAL A 85 13.87 9.55 5.37
C VAL A 85 12.39 9.49 5.01
N LEU A 86 11.87 8.27 4.86
CA LEU A 86 10.44 8.05 4.69
C LEU A 86 9.74 8.11 6.04
N SER A 87 8.56 8.72 6.07
CA SER A 87 7.72 8.76 7.26
C SER A 87 6.24 8.66 6.93
N LEU A 88 5.47 8.01 7.80
CA LEU A 88 4.00 8.02 7.71
C LEU A 88 3.42 9.27 8.39
N ILE A 89 2.63 10.04 7.66
CA ILE A 89 1.97 11.25 8.15
C ILE A 89 0.48 11.24 7.80
N LEU A 90 -0.23 12.25 8.29
CA LEU A 90 -1.59 12.59 7.85
C LEU A 90 -1.55 13.86 7.01
N TYR A 91 -2.06 13.79 5.79
CA TYR A 91 -2.08 14.91 4.87
C TYR A 91 -3.45 15.07 4.20
N LYS A 92 -3.68 16.23 3.57
CA LYS A 92 -4.91 16.45 2.81
C LYS A 92 -5.01 15.37 1.73
N CYS A 93 -6.16 14.72 1.63
CA CYS A 93 -6.40 13.71 0.61
C CYS A 93 -6.25 14.33 -0.78
N HIS A 94 -5.48 13.69 -1.65
CA HIS A 94 -5.29 14.14 -3.01
C HIS A 94 -6.57 13.90 -3.83
N PRO A 95 -6.94 14.78 -4.78
CA PRO A 95 -8.15 14.60 -5.59
C PRO A 95 -8.14 13.33 -6.45
N GLN A 96 -6.94 12.85 -6.78
CA GLN A 96 -6.68 11.57 -7.43
C GLN A 96 -5.70 10.82 -6.53
N VAL A 97 -5.81 9.50 -6.45
CA VAL A 97 -4.86 8.70 -5.67
C VAL A 97 -3.46 8.81 -6.27
N ALA A 98 -2.66 9.69 -5.68
CA ALA A 98 -1.24 9.83 -6.00
C ALA A 98 -0.45 8.71 -5.34
N SER A 99 0.73 8.43 -5.90
CA SER A 99 1.57 7.32 -5.45
C SER A 99 1.84 7.34 -3.94
N ASN A 100 2.09 8.49 -3.32
CA ASN A 100 2.38 8.60 -1.88
C ASN A 100 1.16 8.40 -0.94
N GLN A 101 -0.06 8.43 -1.47
CA GLN A 101 -1.30 8.13 -0.73
C GLN A 101 -1.96 6.83 -1.21
N TYR A 102 -1.33 6.11 -2.14
CA TYR A 102 -1.82 4.83 -2.61
C TYR A 102 -1.36 3.71 -1.68
N PHE A 103 -2.30 3.12 -0.94
CA PHE A 103 -2.03 1.97 -0.10
C PHE A 103 -2.71 0.72 -0.64
N THR A 104 -2.14 -0.44 -0.34
CA THR A 104 -2.75 -1.76 -0.57
C THR A 104 -2.82 -2.53 0.75
N HIS A 105 -3.93 -3.18 1.03
CA HIS A 105 -4.03 -4.16 2.12
C HIS A 105 -4.02 -5.57 1.54
N THR A 106 -3.02 -6.34 1.94
CA THR A 106 -2.76 -7.69 1.42
C THR A 106 -3.47 -8.76 2.23
N SER A 107 -3.60 -9.94 1.64
CA SER A 107 -4.27 -11.07 2.30
C SER A 107 -3.58 -11.54 3.58
N ASN A 108 -2.25 -11.38 3.66
CA ASN A 108 -1.46 -11.64 4.86
C ASN A 108 -1.52 -10.52 5.92
N GLY A 109 -2.32 -9.46 5.71
CA GLY A 109 -2.56 -8.42 6.70
C GLY A 109 -1.60 -7.22 6.64
N GLN A 110 -0.76 -7.08 5.62
CA GLN A 110 0.11 -5.90 5.53
C GLN A 110 -0.63 -4.72 4.90
N ILE A 111 -0.39 -3.51 5.42
CA ILE A 111 -0.75 -2.26 4.75
C ILE A 111 0.53 -1.73 4.10
N ARG A 112 0.53 -1.62 2.77
CA ARG A 112 1.72 -1.34 1.99
C ARG A 112 1.55 -0.09 1.16
N SER A 113 2.62 0.66 1.03
CA SER A 113 2.76 1.82 0.15
C SER A 113 3.80 1.46 -0.94
N VAL A 114 4.15 2.45 -1.74
CA VAL A 114 5.11 2.39 -2.85
C VAL A 114 6.49 1.92 -2.42
N ASP A 115 7.31 1.53 -3.41
CA ASP A 115 8.74 1.23 -3.23
C ASP A 115 9.06 0.18 -2.16
N SER A 116 8.21 -0.85 -2.05
CA SER A 116 8.36 -1.95 -1.09
C SER A 116 8.32 -1.49 0.38
N THR A 117 7.53 -0.46 0.69
CA THR A 117 7.30 0.01 2.07
C THR A 117 6.07 -0.64 2.71
N ALA A 118 6.13 -0.87 4.02
CA ALA A 118 5.01 -1.36 4.82
C ALA A 118 4.79 -0.47 6.05
N VAL A 119 3.53 -0.17 6.35
CA VAL A 119 3.12 0.49 7.59
C VAL A 119 3.44 -0.46 8.75
N SER A 120 4.19 0.04 9.73
CA SER A 120 4.77 -0.76 10.80
C SER A 120 4.68 -0.03 12.14
N VAL A 121 4.50 -0.79 13.21
CA VAL A 121 4.71 -0.30 14.57
C VAL A 121 6.20 -0.37 14.89
N VAL A 122 6.81 0.77 15.18
CA VAL A 122 8.25 0.90 15.41
C VAL A 122 8.50 1.45 16.81
N LYS A 123 9.48 0.88 17.51
CA LYS A 123 9.94 1.39 18.80
C LYS A 123 11.20 2.24 18.57
N ARG A 124 11.15 3.53 18.92
CA ARG A 124 12.30 4.45 18.91
C ARG A 124 12.57 4.91 20.34
N GLY A 125 13.58 4.31 20.97
CA GLY A 125 13.83 4.49 22.41
C GLY A 125 12.66 3.96 23.24
N ASN A 126 12.08 4.82 24.09
CA ASN A 126 10.92 4.48 24.92
C ASN A 126 9.56 4.78 24.26
N VAL A 127 9.56 5.26 23.01
CA VAL A 127 8.35 5.67 22.31
C VAL A 127 7.99 4.63 21.24
N THR A 128 6.73 4.19 21.25
CA THR A 128 6.14 3.37 20.19
C THR A 128 5.41 4.29 19.21
N ILE A 129 5.77 4.23 17.93
CA ILE A 129 5.18 5.03 16.85
C ILE A 129 4.66 4.12 15.75
N VAL A 130 3.83 4.68 14.87
CA VAL A 130 3.50 4.06 13.59
C VAL A 130 4.28 4.80 12.51
N ASP A 131 4.96 4.05 11.65
CA ASP A 131 5.81 4.60 10.60
C ASP A 131 5.84 3.65 9.39
N VAL A 132 6.54 4.03 8.31
CA VAL A 132 6.82 3.11 7.20
C VAL A 132 8.21 2.50 7.35
N THR A 133 8.32 1.21 7.01
CA THR A 133 9.61 0.50 6.94
C THR A 133 9.87 0.07 5.50
N LEU A 134 11.01 0.46 4.97
CA LEU A 134 11.50 0.03 3.66
C LEU A 134 11.93 -1.43 3.71
N ARG A 135 11.53 -2.22 2.70
CA ARG A 135 11.93 -3.63 2.52
C ARG A 135 12.00 -4.34 3.86
N PRO A 136 10.88 -4.44 4.60
CA PRO A 136 10.90 -4.95 5.96
C PRO A 136 11.69 -6.25 5.97
N ALA A 137 12.82 -6.26 6.68
CA ALA A 137 13.82 -7.33 6.65
C ALA A 137 13.17 -8.71 6.90
N ASN A 138 12.06 -8.71 7.64
CA ASN A 138 11.29 -9.87 8.02
C ASN A 138 9.82 -9.67 7.58
N TRP A 139 9.51 -10.16 6.39
CA TRP A 139 8.13 -10.21 5.87
C TRP A 139 7.24 -11.02 6.82
N GLY A 140 6.06 -10.48 7.15
CA GLY A 140 5.09 -11.20 7.99
C GLY A 140 5.31 -11.08 9.51
N GLU A 141 6.24 -10.24 9.98
CA GLU A 141 6.31 -9.94 11.42
C GLU A 141 5.08 -9.21 11.92
N LYS A 142 4.62 -9.55 13.14
CA LYS A 142 3.46 -8.94 13.82
C LYS A 142 3.47 -7.41 13.82
N LYS A 143 4.67 -6.77 13.84
CA LYS A 143 4.80 -5.30 13.80
C LYS A 143 4.35 -4.68 12.47
N THR A 144 4.28 -5.46 11.40
CA THR A 144 3.88 -5.04 10.05
C THR A 144 2.47 -5.52 9.66
N LEU A 145 1.82 -6.28 10.54
CA LEU A 145 0.52 -6.90 10.28
C LEU A 145 -0.60 -6.13 10.98
N TRP A 146 -1.68 -5.96 10.23
CA TRP A 146 -2.84 -5.14 10.56
C TRP A 146 -4.14 -5.83 10.13
N ASP A 147 -5.10 -5.85 11.05
CA ASP A 147 -6.48 -6.22 10.75
C ASP A 147 -7.30 -4.98 10.45
N TYR A 148 -7.91 -4.94 9.27
CA TYR A 148 -8.95 -3.97 8.96
C TYR A 148 -10.31 -4.59 9.25
N ARG A 149 -11.02 -4.04 10.24
CA ARG A 149 -12.33 -4.54 10.66
C ARG A 149 -13.48 -3.82 9.92
N PRO A 150 -14.66 -4.44 9.80
CA PRO A 150 -15.80 -3.87 9.07
C PRO A 150 -16.22 -2.46 9.54
N GLU A 151 -16.05 -2.16 10.83
CA GLU A 151 -16.35 -0.85 11.42
C GLU A 151 -15.31 0.25 11.10
N GLY A 152 -14.27 -0.07 10.33
CA GLY A 152 -13.23 0.87 9.90
C GLY A 152 -11.99 0.90 10.79
N THR A 153 -11.99 0.14 11.89
CA THR A 153 -10.84 0.06 12.79
C THR A 153 -9.67 -0.68 12.16
N ILE A 154 -8.46 -0.12 12.26
CA ILE A 154 -7.20 -0.78 11.86
C ILE A 154 -6.45 -1.20 13.14
N VAL A 155 -6.30 -2.51 13.36
CA VAL A 155 -5.73 -3.09 14.58
C VAL A 155 -4.37 -3.73 14.32
N SER A 156 -3.37 -3.36 15.10
CA SER A 156 -2.03 -3.93 15.05
C SER A 156 -1.99 -5.33 15.63
N HIS A 157 -1.39 -6.28 14.92
CA HIS A 157 -1.13 -7.63 15.43
C HIS A 157 -0.07 -7.68 16.53
N LEU A 158 0.78 -6.65 16.63
CA LEU A 158 1.88 -6.62 17.60
C LEU A 158 1.38 -6.53 19.04
N ASN A 159 0.38 -5.68 19.28
CA ASN A 159 -0.04 -5.27 20.62
C ASN A 159 -1.56 -5.08 20.75
N GLN A 160 -2.34 -5.46 19.72
CA GLN A 160 -3.80 -5.37 19.70
C GLN A 160 -4.34 -3.95 19.94
N GLN A 161 -3.54 -2.94 19.59
CA GLN A 161 -3.91 -1.53 19.66
C GLN A 161 -4.32 -1.01 18.28
N CYS A 162 -5.04 0.10 18.28
CA CYS A 162 -5.66 0.67 17.10
C CYS A 162 -4.87 1.83 16.52
N LEU A 163 -4.77 1.86 15.19
CA LEU A 163 -4.24 3.00 14.44
C LEU A 163 -5.12 4.23 14.73
N THR A 164 -4.50 5.29 15.23
CA THR A 164 -5.20 6.47 15.74
C THR A 164 -4.67 7.72 15.04
N ALA A 165 -5.57 8.51 14.46
CA ALA A 165 -5.25 9.81 13.89
C ALA A 165 -5.05 10.85 14.99
N THR A 166 -4.05 11.72 14.84
CA THR A 166 -3.83 12.84 15.75
C THR A 166 -4.02 14.18 15.05
N ARG A 167 -4.29 15.23 15.84
CA ARG A 167 -4.35 16.62 15.34
C ARG A 167 -2.97 17.16 14.93
N THR A 168 -1.88 16.48 15.31
CA THR A 168 -0.50 16.85 14.98
C THR A 168 -0.02 16.29 13.63
N ASN A 169 -0.95 15.93 12.75
CA ASN A 169 -0.69 15.36 11.42
C ASN A 169 0.09 14.04 11.44
N LYS A 170 -0.06 13.26 12.50
CA LYS A 170 0.60 11.95 12.65
C LYS A 170 -0.43 10.85 12.89
N ALA A 171 -0.10 9.66 12.44
CA ALA A 171 -0.78 8.45 12.88
C ALA A 171 0.01 7.83 14.04
N THR A 172 -0.70 7.40 15.08
CA THR A 172 -0.12 6.75 16.25
C THR A 172 -0.86 5.45 16.55
N ILE A 173 -0.48 4.80 17.64
CA ILE A 173 -1.14 3.60 18.12
C ILE A 173 -1.62 3.83 19.56
N ALA A 174 -2.87 3.44 19.85
CA ALA A 174 -3.50 3.62 21.15
C ALA A 174 -4.46 2.47 21.47
N PRO A 175 -4.83 2.25 22.74
CA PRO A 175 -5.90 1.31 23.07
C PRO A 175 -7.15 1.57 22.21
N CYS A 176 -7.76 0.49 21.74
CA CYS A 176 -8.95 0.56 20.90
C CYS A 176 -10.12 1.09 21.72
N SER A 177 -10.69 2.23 21.30
CA SER A 177 -11.78 2.92 21.99
C SER A 177 -13.03 3.10 21.12
N GLY A 178 -12.94 2.85 19.81
CA GLY A 178 -14.02 3.12 18.87
C GLY A 178 -14.24 4.61 18.59
N ALA A 179 -13.31 5.48 18.98
CA ALA A 179 -13.37 6.90 18.66
C ALA A 179 -13.26 7.13 17.14
N ASP A 180 -13.86 8.19 16.62
CA ASP A 180 -13.82 8.52 15.18
C ASP A 180 -12.38 8.70 14.65
N THR A 181 -11.43 9.08 15.52
CA THR A 181 -10.00 9.15 15.18
C THR A 181 -9.37 7.78 14.93
N GLN A 182 -10.05 6.69 15.26
CA GLN A 182 -9.64 5.30 15.01
C GLN A 182 -10.44 4.63 13.88
N CYS A 183 -11.39 5.35 13.29
CA CYS A 183 -12.20 4.86 12.17
C CYS A 183 -11.60 5.31 10.84
N TRP A 184 -11.25 4.34 9.99
CA TRP A 184 -10.59 4.57 8.71
C TRP A 184 -11.44 4.00 7.57
N ALA A 185 -11.58 4.78 6.50
CA ALA A 185 -12.27 4.37 5.29
C ALA A 185 -11.25 4.13 4.17
N TRP A 186 -11.40 3.00 3.47
CA TRP A 186 -10.69 2.76 2.21
C TRP A 186 -11.50 3.39 1.08
N GLY A 187 -10.86 4.23 0.28
CA GLY A 187 -11.51 4.92 -0.83
C GLY A 187 -10.80 4.70 -2.16
N ARG A 188 -11.58 4.35 -3.19
CA ARG A 188 -11.29 4.70 -4.59
C ARG A 188 -12.04 6.00 -4.84
N THR A 189 -11.32 7.10 -5.06
CA THR A 189 -11.93 8.27 -5.71
C THR A 189 -12.35 7.90 -7.11
#